data_AF-A0A520W3X8-F1
#
_entry.id   AF-A0A520W3X8-F1
#
_cell.length_a   1.000
_cell.length_b   1.000
_cell.length_c   1.000
_cell.angle_alpha   90.00
_cell.angle_beta   90.00
_cell.angle_gamma   90.00
#
_symmetry.space_group_name_H-M   'P 1'
#
loop_
_entity.id
_entity.type
_entity.pdbx_description
1 polymer ?
#
loop_
_entity_poly.entity_id
_entity_poly.type
_entity_poly.pdbx_seq_one_letter_code
_entity_poly.pdbx_strand_id
1 'polypeptide(L)'
;MQQNRRYIPHLRTALVLIGTGTAGAYHAGVVRALHEAGVKVDLVAGRGIGAIGAMFAAIDGGSGLWESDGVWCNAGVARLYRWRRTLRVAAWIAAVALAVLVLPMVALAGAAVAYPVGYLFELIGVEVGTAIISAYAELVATVFEPTAFPTFIPRLIVIALVALLALLLVDTFLFSLRRVPRRRVRGDLWWRLLGTPLEVSAAVKWFSGGLWKIMSGSSRVAVPDNKDFGERYTELLRDNLGQPGFCELLIVAHDIDARRDISYALLADPHRKSYL
;
A
#
# COMPACT_ATOMS: atom_id res chain seq x y z
N MET A 1 43.40 14.43 1.86
CA MET A 1 42.58 15.15 2.87
C MET A 1 41.56 16.00 2.12
N GLN A 2 40.32 15.52 2.00
CA GLN A 2 39.24 16.24 1.31
C GLN A 2 38.76 17.38 2.21
N GLN A 3 38.88 18.62 1.72
CA GLN A 3 38.38 19.80 2.40
C GLN A 3 36.86 19.74 2.52
N ASN A 4 36.41 19.74 3.77
CA ASN A 4 35.05 19.92 4.21
C ASN A 4 34.49 21.23 3.61
N ARG A 5 33.63 21.14 2.57
CA ARG A 5 32.89 22.30 2.05
C ARG A 5 31.94 22.79 3.14
N ARG A 6 32.44 23.69 3.99
CA ARG A 6 31.68 24.42 5.01
C ARG A 6 30.47 25.10 4.35
N TYR A 7 29.33 24.98 4.99
CA TYR A 7 28.11 25.76 4.77
C TYR A 7 28.45 27.21 4.43
N ILE A 8 28.00 27.70 3.27
CA ILE A 8 28.17 29.08 2.82
C ILE A 8 26.86 29.82 3.19
N PRO A 9 26.87 30.74 4.16
CA PRO A 9 25.65 31.37 4.69
C PRO A 9 24.83 32.14 3.65
N HIS A 10 25.42 32.45 2.50
CA HIS A 10 24.84 33.25 1.43
C HIS A 10 24.16 32.40 0.35
N LEU A 11 24.40 31.08 0.35
CA LEU A 11 23.84 30.16 -0.64
C LEU A 11 22.67 29.40 -0.01
N ARG A 12 21.52 29.45 -0.69
CA ARG A 12 20.34 28.72 -0.27
C ARG A 12 20.58 27.22 -0.40
N THR A 13 20.22 26.47 0.64
CA THR A 13 20.32 25.01 0.64
C THR A 13 18.96 24.40 0.31
N ALA A 14 18.91 23.58 -0.73
CA ALA A 14 17.72 22.85 -1.13
C ALA A 14 17.86 21.35 -0.82
N LEU A 15 16.86 20.77 -0.17
CA LEU A 15 16.76 19.32 0.04
C LEU A 15 15.71 18.75 -0.90
N VAL A 16 16.09 17.77 -1.74
CA VAL A 16 15.16 17.16 -2.71
C VAL A 16 14.96 15.68 -2.36
N LEU A 17 13.74 15.34 -1.93
CA LEU A 17 13.32 14.00 -1.55
C LEU A 17 12.52 13.35 -2.67
N ILE A 18 13.16 12.44 -3.40
CA ILE A 18 12.53 11.68 -4.49
C ILE A 18 12.51 10.21 -4.08
N GLY A 19 11.33 9.61 -4.14
CA GLY A 19 11.20 8.19 -3.88
C GLY A 19 9.76 7.69 -3.92
N THR A 20 9.62 6.39 -3.76
CA THR A 20 8.34 5.68 -3.72
C THR A 20 8.30 4.72 -2.55
N GLY A 21 7.09 4.45 -2.02
CA GLY A 21 6.86 3.44 -0.99
C GLY A 21 7.77 3.60 0.23
N THR A 22 8.60 2.60 0.51
CA THR A 22 9.48 2.54 1.69
C THR A 22 10.66 3.51 1.64
N ALA A 23 10.94 4.15 0.50
CA ALA A 23 11.98 5.18 0.39
C ALA A 23 11.81 6.31 1.41
N GLY A 24 10.57 6.59 1.84
CA GLY A 24 10.26 7.60 2.84
C GLY A 24 10.89 7.33 4.22
N ALA A 25 11.08 6.07 4.59
CA ALA A 25 11.77 5.72 5.84
C ALA A 25 13.26 6.10 5.79
N TYR A 26 13.91 5.95 4.62
CA TYR A 26 15.29 6.41 4.41
C TYR A 26 15.37 7.93 4.40
N HIS A 27 14.38 8.61 3.79
CA HIS A 27 14.28 10.08 3.85
C HIS A 27 14.21 10.58 5.29
N ALA A 28 13.49 9.89 6.19
CA ALA A 28 13.46 10.25 7.61
C ALA A 28 14.85 10.25 8.25
N GLY A 29 15.69 9.26 7.93
CA GLY A 29 17.08 9.21 8.38
C GLY A 29 17.94 10.34 7.81
N VAL A 30 17.72 10.72 6.55
CA VAL A 30 18.40 11.87 5.93
C VAL A 30 18.01 13.18 6.62
N VAL A 31 16.72 13.41 6.84
CA VAL A 31 16.24 14.62 7.54
C VAL A 31 16.78 14.66 8.96
N ARG A 32 16.81 13.52 9.66
CA ARG A 32 17.42 13.39 10.99
C ARG A 32 18.90 13.80 10.98
N ALA A 33 19.69 13.25 10.08
CA ALA A 33 21.12 13.53 10.00
C ALA A 33 21.40 15.01 9.68
N LEU A 34 20.59 15.62 8.81
CA LEU A 34 20.69 17.06 8.50
C LEU A 34 20.33 17.93 9.70
N HIS A 35 19.29 17.54 10.43
CA HIS A 35 18.85 18.21 11.65
C HIS A 35 19.91 18.11 12.77
N GLU A 36 20.43 16.91 13.05
CA GLU A 36 21.51 16.68 14.03
C GLU A 36 22.82 17.40 13.65
N ALA A 37 23.10 17.55 12.37
CA ALA A 37 24.24 18.31 11.87
C ALA A 37 24.03 19.83 11.87
N GLY A 38 22.83 20.33 12.22
CA GLY A 38 22.51 21.76 12.21
C GLY A 38 22.50 22.39 10.81
N VAL A 39 22.28 21.59 9.76
CA VAL A 39 22.21 22.10 8.38
C VAL A 39 20.91 22.86 8.19
N LYS A 40 21.00 24.17 7.99
CA LYS A 40 19.84 25.00 7.65
C LYS A 40 19.40 24.73 6.21
N VAL A 41 18.19 24.18 6.05
CA VAL A 41 17.54 23.96 4.76
C VAL A 41 16.58 25.11 4.48
N ASP A 42 16.72 25.78 3.33
CA ASP A 42 15.89 26.93 2.96
C ASP A 42 14.72 26.56 2.03
N LEU A 43 14.81 25.40 1.36
CA LEU A 43 13.78 24.86 0.47
C LEU A 43 13.78 23.34 0.58
N VAL A 44 12.62 22.72 0.78
CA VAL A 44 12.47 21.27 0.66
C VAL A 44 11.53 20.95 -0.49
N ALA A 45 11.99 20.07 -1.37
CA ALA A 45 11.22 19.57 -2.50
C ALA A 45 10.92 18.09 -2.31
N GLY A 46 9.70 17.66 -2.64
CA GLY A 46 9.26 16.28 -2.48
C GLY A 46 8.53 15.75 -3.72
N ARG A 47 8.87 14.53 -4.15
CA ARG A 47 8.15 13.77 -5.18
C ARG A 47 7.78 12.38 -4.67
N GLY A 48 6.54 11.97 -4.94
CA GLY A 48 6.03 10.67 -4.50
C GLY A 48 5.96 10.60 -2.98
N ILE A 49 6.58 9.57 -2.37
CA ILE A 49 6.62 9.47 -0.90
C ILE A 49 7.47 10.57 -0.26
N GLY A 50 8.44 11.11 -1.00
CA GLY A 50 9.28 12.21 -0.53
C GLY A 50 8.51 13.49 -0.25
N ALA A 51 7.29 13.64 -0.79
CA ALA A 51 6.39 14.74 -0.43
C ALA A 51 6.03 14.73 1.06
N ILE A 52 5.88 13.55 1.68
CA ILE A 52 5.59 13.45 3.12
C ILE A 52 6.79 13.96 3.92
N GLY A 53 8.00 13.48 3.61
CA GLY A 53 9.21 13.96 4.27
C GLY A 53 9.39 15.47 4.09
N ALA A 54 9.08 15.98 2.89
CA ALA A 54 9.15 17.41 2.59
C ALA A 54 8.15 18.24 3.40
N MET A 55 6.91 17.75 3.55
CA MET A 55 5.89 18.43 4.35
C MET A 55 6.26 18.48 5.83
N PHE A 56 6.73 17.36 6.40
CA PHE A 56 7.17 17.35 7.79
C PHE A 56 8.37 18.27 8.01
N ALA A 57 9.37 18.25 7.12
CA ALA A 57 10.54 19.11 7.21
C ALA A 57 10.20 20.61 7.05
N ALA A 58 9.19 20.95 6.23
CA ALA A 58 8.86 22.35 5.94
C ALA A 58 8.28 23.12 7.12
N ILE A 59 7.64 22.44 8.06
CA ILE A 59 6.99 23.05 9.24
C ILE A 59 7.79 22.84 10.54
N ASP A 60 9.11 22.57 10.43
CA ASP A 60 9.96 22.14 11.55
C ASP A 60 9.46 20.87 12.27
N GLY A 61 8.62 20.10 11.62
CA GLY A 61 8.01 18.86 12.14
C GLY A 61 8.87 17.62 11.91
N GLY A 62 10.14 17.78 11.53
CA GLY A 62 11.00 16.68 11.10
C GLY A 62 11.04 15.52 12.09
N SER A 63 11.09 15.82 13.40
CA SER A 63 11.24 14.80 14.45
C SER A 63 10.11 13.77 14.47
N GLY A 64 8.90 14.17 14.07
CA GLY A 64 7.76 13.27 13.91
C GLY A 64 7.94 12.20 12.82
N LEU A 65 9.00 12.27 12.01
CA LEU A 65 9.37 11.22 11.06
C LEU A 65 10.13 10.05 11.71
N TRP A 66 11.05 10.32 12.65
CA TRP A 66 12.02 9.34 13.15
C TRP A 66 12.01 9.10 14.67
N GLU A 67 11.27 9.90 15.44
CA GLU A 67 11.09 9.64 16.87
C GLU A 67 10.41 8.28 17.12
N SER A 68 10.47 7.77 18.35
CA SER A 68 9.92 6.46 18.70
C SER A 68 8.41 6.32 18.41
N ASP A 69 7.66 7.42 18.50
CA ASP A 69 6.24 7.50 18.08
C ASP A 69 6.06 8.20 16.72
N GLY A 70 7.15 8.31 15.96
CA GLY A 70 7.16 8.90 14.63
C GLY A 70 6.52 8.02 13.58
N VAL A 71 6.09 8.64 12.48
CA VAL A 71 5.30 7.98 11.43
C VAL A 71 6.02 6.85 10.73
N TRP A 72 7.36 6.77 10.76
CA TRP A 72 8.14 5.67 10.15
C TRP A 72 8.64 4.61 11.15
N CYS A 73 8.69 4.92 12.44
CA CYS A 73 9.20 4.01 13.48
C CYS A 73 8.12 3.16 14.14
N ASN A 74 6.85 3.56 14.00
CA ASN A 74 5.74 2.84 14.60
C ASN A 74 5.34 1.59 13.78
N ALA A 75 4.92 0.51 14.46
CA ALA A 75 4.50 -0.75 13.85
C ALA A 75 3.30 -0.63 12.88
N GLY A 76 2.53 0.46 12.96
CA GLY A 76 1.44 0.76 12.02
C GLY A 76 1.89 0.86 10.55
N VAL A 77 3.16 1.17 10.29
CA VAL A 77 3.75 1.32 8.95
C VAL A 77 3.67 0.04 8.13
N ALA A 78 3.74 -1.13 8.78
CA ALA A 78 3.62 -2.43 8.11
C ALA A 78 2.23 -2.65 7.46
N ARG A 79 1.23 -1.85 7.85
CA ARG A 79 -0.17 -1.99 7.41
C ARG A 79 -0.61 -0.90 6.43
N LEU A 80 0.29 -0.06 5.93
CA LEU A 80 -0.06 1.06 5.05
C LEU A 80 -0.57 0.62 3.67
N TYR A 81 -0.02 -0.47 3.13
CA TYR A 81 -0.31 -0.96 1.77
C TYR A 81 -0.99 -2.33 1.80
N ARG A 82 -2.21 -2.38 2.33
CA ARG A 82 -2.98 -3.63 2.36
C ARG A 82 -3.68 -3.87 1.03
N TRP A 83 -3.81 -5.14 0.68
CA TRP A 83 -4.72 -5.56 -0.38
C TRP A 83 -6.14 -5.18 -0.04
N ARG A 84 -6.82 -4.60 -1.04
CA ARG A 84 -8.23 -4.23 -0.95
C ARG A 84 -9.06 -5.43 -0.53
N ARG A 85 -10.00 -5.22 0.42
CA ARG A 85 -10.80 -6.31 1.00
C ARG A 85 -11.50 -7.15 -0.09
N THR A 86 -12.04 -6.49 -1.11
CA THR A 86 -12.69 -7.13 -2.26
C THR A 86 -11.76 -8.09 -2.98
N LEU A 87 -10.52 -7.69 -3.26
CA LEU A 87 -9.53 -8.55 -3.92
C LEU A 87 -9.04 -9.69 -3.03
N ARG A 88 -8.97 -9.47 -1.72
CA ARG A 88 -8.67 -10.56 -0.77
C ARG A 88 -9.75 -11.63 -0.79
N VAL A 89 -11.03 -11.22 -0.80
CA VAL A 89 -12.16 -12.15 -0.92
C VAL A 89 -12.15 -12.83 -2.29
N ALA A 90 -11.93 -12.08 -3.38
CA ALA A 90 -11.82 -12.65 -4.72
C ALA A 90 -10.68 -13.67 -4.83
N ALA A 91 -9.51 -13.39 -4.21
CA ALA A 91 -8.40 -14.33 -4.16
C ALA A 91 -8.76 -15.61 -3.40
N TRP A 92 -9.50 -15.52 -2.30
CA TRP A 92 -10.00 -16.71 -1.59
C TRP A 92 -10.99 -17.52 -2.42
N ILE A 93 -11.94 -16.87 -3.10
CA ILE A 93 -12.89 -17.55 -4.00
C ILE A 93 -12.14 -18.25 -5.13
N ALA A 94 -11.16 -17.57 -5.74
CA ALA A 94 -10.32 -18.16 -6.78
C ALA A 94 -9.47 -19.32 -6.27
N ALA A 95 -8.91 -19.22 -5.06
CA ALA A 95 -8.14 -20.29 -4.43
C ALA A 95 -9.00 -21.53 -4.14
N VAL A 96 -10.23 -21.34 -3.65
CA VAL A 96 -11.20 -22.44 -3.46
C VAL A 96 -11.57 -23.08 -4.79
N ALA A 97 -11.86 -22.28 -5.83
CA ALA A 97 -12.18 -22.80 -7.16
C ALA A 97 -11.00 -23.60 -7.74
N LEU A 98 -9.78 -23.11 -7.58
CA LEU A 98 -8.57 -23.82 -8.00
C LEU A 98 -8.36 -25.11 -7.21
N ALA A 99 -8.58 -25.10 -5.90
CA ALA A 99 -8.50 -26.28 -5.05
C ALA A 99 -9.50 -27.35 -5.49
N VAL A 100 -10.75 -26.96 -5.77
CA VAL A 100 -11.80 -27.86 -6.31
C VAL A 100 -11.41 -28.44 -7.66
N LEU A 101 -10.80 -27.64 -8.54
CA LEU A 101 -10.32 -28.10 -9.85
C LEU A 101 -9.14 -29.08 -9.74
N VAL A 102 -8.23 -28.85 -8.80
CA VAL A 102 -7.00 -29.65 -8.62
C VAL A 102 -7.26 -30.91 -7.79
N LEU A 103 -8.31 -30.93 -6.97
CA LEU A 103 -8.66 -32.04 -6.07
C LEU A 103 -8.70 -33.41 -6.76
N PRO A 104 -9.34 -33.60 -7.94
CA PRO A 104 -9.36 -34.90 -8.60
C PRO A 104 -7.98 -35.32 -9.14
N MET A 105 -7.16 -34.35 -9.57
CA MET A 105 -5.80 -34.65 -10.01
C MET A 105 -4.92 -35.10 -8.84
N VAL A 106 -5.08 -34.47 -7.67
CA VAL A 106 -4.39 -34.87 -6.43
C VAL A 106 -4.86 -36.24 -5.98
N ALA A 107 -6.17 -36.50 -6.02
CA ALA A 107 -6.72 -37.82 -5.71
C ALA A 107 -6.12 -38.89 -6.64
N LEU A 108 -6.09 -38.65 -7.97
CA LEU A 108 -5.51 -39.57 -8.94
C LEU A 108 -4.00 -39.78 -8.75
N ALA A 109 -3.24 -38.71 -8.53
CA ALA A 109 -1.80 -38.79 -8.26
C ALA A 109 -1.52 -39.53 -6.94
N GLY A 110 -2.41 -39.37 -5.95
CA GLY A 110 -2.40 -40.13 -4.70
C GLY A 110 -2.39 -41.65 -4.93
N ALA A 111 -3.08 -42.16 -5.97
CA ALA A 111 -3.11 -43.60 -6.30
C ALA A 111 -1.71 -44.15 -6.54
N ALA A 112 -0.91 -43.40 -7.30
CA ALA A 112 0.42 -43.80 -7.71
C ALA A 112 1.38 -43.93 -6.51
N VAL A 113 1.06 -43.27 -5.38
CA VAL A 113 1.87 -43.28 -4.14
C VAL A 113 1.26 -44.20 -3.08
N ALA A 114 -0.06 -44.19 -2.90
CA ALA A 114 -0.75 -44.96 -1.88
C ALA A 114 -0.60 -46.48 -2.10
N TYR A 115 -0.62 -46.93 -3.36
CA TYR A 115 -0.48 -48.35 -3.70
C TYR A 115 0.90 -48.93 -3.33
N PRO A 116 2.04 -48.36 -3.77
CA PRO A 116 3.35 -48.89 -3.39
C PRO A 116 3.63 -48.74 -1.89
N VAL A 117 3.17 -47.67 -1.25
CA VAL A 117 3.34 -47.47 0.20
C VAL A 117 2.54 -48.50 0.99
N GLY A 118 1.27 -48.71 0.65
CA GLY A 118 0.43 -49.73 1.28
C GLY A 118 1.01 -51.13 1.11
N TYR A 119 1.49 -51.46 -0.10
CA TYR A 119 2.15 -52.74 -0.39
C TYR A 119 3.44 -52.94 0.43
N LEU A 120 4.27 -51.90 0.58
CA LEU A 120 5.47 -51.95 1.42
C LEU A 120 5.15 -52.19 2.90
N PHE A 121 4.11 -51.57 3.44
CA PHE A 121 3.67 -51.80 4.82
C PHE A 121 3.11 -53.21 5.03
N GLU A 122 2.38 -53.74 4.04
CA GLU A 122 1.89 -55.11 4.05
C GLU A 122 3.04 -56.13 4.04
N LEU A 123 4.09 -55.87 3.24
CA LEU A 123 5.30 -56.71 3.20
C LEU A 123 6.05 -56.77 4.55
N ILE A 124 5.95 -55.71 5.35
CA ILE A 124 6.56 -55.61 6.69
C ILE A 124 5.63 -56.19 7.79
N GLY A 125 4.44 -56.68 7.41
CA GLY A 125 3.48 -57.30 8.34
C GLY A 125 2.75 -56.29 9.23
N VAL A 126 2.67 -55.02 8.81
CA VAL A 126 2.05 -53.94 9.59
C VAL A 126 0.63 -53.70 9.08
N GLU A 127 -0.37 -53.87 9.93
CA GLU A 127 -1.81 -53.68 9.61
C GLU A 127 -2.18 -52.26 9.14
N VAL A 128 -1.25 -51.30 9.23
CA VAL A 128 -1.42 -49.92 8.76
C VAL A 128 -1.52 -49.86 7.22
N GLY A 129 -0.94 -50.81 6.48
CA GLY A 129 -0.98 -50.82 5.01
C GLY A 129 -2.39 -50.94 4.43
N THR A 130 -3.22 -51.81 5.01
CA THR A 130 -4.60 -52.02 4.58
C THR A 130 -5.50 -50.82 4.91
N ALA A 131 -5.28 -50.18 6.07
CA ALA A 131 -5.99 -48.97 6.47
C ALA A 131 -5.72 -47.78 5.54
N ILE A 132 -4.47 -47.63 5.06
CA ILE A 132 -4.09 -46.58 4.09
C ILE A 132 -4.79 -46.82 2.75
N ILE A 133 -4.78 -48.06 2.27
CA ILE A 133 -5.41 -48.43 0.98
C ILE A 133 -6.93 -48.25 1.05
N SER A 134 -7.58 -48.64 2.15
CA SER A 134 -9.02 -48.50 2.31
C SER A 134 -9.46 -47.04 2.43
N ALA A 135 -8.77 -46.23 3.23
CA ALA A 135 -9.06 -44.80 3.36
C ALA A 135 -8.86 -44.05 2.03
N TYR A 136 -7.84 -44.44 1.27
CA TYR A 136 -7.61 -43.90 -0.06
C TYR A 136 -8.71 -44.32 -1.06
N ALA A 137 -9.11 -45.60 -1.06
CA ALA A 137 -10.16 -46.10 -1.93
C ALA A 137 -11.51 -45.41 -1.66
N GLU A 138 -11.84 -45.15 -0.39
CA GLU A 138 -13.04 -44.41 0.01
C GLU A 138 -12.99 -42.96 -0.50
N LEU A 139 -11.84 -42.29 -0.39
CA LEU A 139 -11.63 -40.93 -0.91
C LEU A 139 -11.78 -40.87 -2.43
N VAL A 140 -11.21 -41.82 -3.18
CA VAL A 140 -11.36 -41.90 -4.64
C VAL A 140 -12.81 -42.18 -5.02
N ALA A 141 -13.47 -43.12 -4.34
CA ALA A 141 -14.87 -43.44 -4.59
C ALA A 141 -15.77 -42.22 -4.37
N THR A 142 -15.47 -41.40 -3.36
CA THR A 142 -16.23 -40.17 -3.07
C THR A 142 -15.95 -39.07 -4.10
N VAL A 143 -14.69 -38.86 -4.50
CA VAL A 143 -14.29 -37.80 -5.45
C VAL A 143 -14.70 -38.13 -6.88
N PHE A 144 -14.64 -39.40 -7.28
CA PHE A 144 -14.98 -39.90 -8.61
C PHE A 144 -16.34 -40.59 -8.66
N GLU A 145 -17.20 -40.34 -7.68
CA GLU A 145 -18.57 -40.84 -7.71
C GLU A 145 -19.21 -40.41 -9.05
N PRO A 146 -19.90 -41.31 -9.79
CA PRO A 146 -20.39 -41.04 -11.14
C PRO A 146 -21.29 -39.79 -11.26
N THR A 147 -21.86 -39.35 -10.13
CA THR A 147 -22.66 -38.13 -10.00
C THR A 147 -21.81 -36.91 -9.62
N ALA A 148 -20.82 -37.06 -8.74
CA ALA A 148 -19.97 -35.99 -8.21
C ALA A 148 -19.07 -35.35 -9.28
N PHE A 149 -18.31 -36.15 -10.01
CA PHE A 149 -17.25 -35.67 -10.90
C PHE A 149 -17.76 -34.87 -12.13
N PRO A 150 -18.76 -35.32 -12.89
CA PRO A 150 -19.19 -34.62 -14.11
C PRO A 150 -20.13 -33.44 -13.83
N THR A 151 -20.76 -33.38 -12.65
CA THR A 151 -21.81 -32.38 -12.37
C THR A 151 -21.48 -31.44 -11.22
N PHE A 152 -21.00 -31.92 -10.08
CA PHE A 152 -20.77 -31.06 -8.92
C PHE A 152 -19.52 -30.19 -9.09
N ILE A 153 -18.41 -30.76 -9.58
CA ILE A 153 -17.16 -30.01 -9.76
C ILE A 153 -17.35 -28.85 -10.75
N PRO A 154 -17.90 -29.06 -11.98
CA PRO A 154 -18.16 -27.95 -12.90
C PRO A 154 -19.15 -26.92 -12.33
N ARG A 155 -20.21 -27.36 -11.63
CA ARG A 155 -21.18 -26.45 -11.00
C ARG A 155 -20.55 -25.57 -9.94
N LEU A 156 -19.71 -26.13 -9.06
CA LEU A 156 -19.00 -25.38 -8.02
C LEU A 156 -18.06 -24.34 -8.64
N ILE A 157 -17.33 -24.71 -9.70
CA ILE A 157 -16.47 -23.77 -10.44
C ILE A 157 -17.31 -22.65 -11.06
N VAL A 158 -18.41 -22.97 -11.73
CA VAL A 158 -19.30 -21.97 -12.33
C VAL A 158 -19.89 -21.04 -11.26
N ILE A 159 -20.35 -21.57 -10.13
CA ILE A 159 -20.85 -20.77 -9.00
C ILE A 159 -19.75 -19.84 -8.48
N ALA A 160 -18.52 -20.34 -8.31
CA ALA A 160 -17.39 -19.52 -7.86
C ALA A 160 -17.03 -18.41 -8.85
N LEU A 161 -17.04 -18.70 -10.16
CA LEU A 161 -16.80 -17.71 -11.22
C LEU A 161 -17.90 -16.64 -11.26
N VAL A 162 -19.17 -17.03 -11.15
CA VAL A 162 -20.30 -16.11 -11.09
C VAL A 162 -20.23 -15.25 -9.82
N ALA A 163 -19.91 -15.84 -8.67
CA ALA A 163 -19.74 -15.11 -7.42
C ALA A 163 -18.58 -14.10 -7.49
N LEU A 164 -17.47 -14.47 -8.12
CA LEU A 164 -16.33 -13.58 -8.34
C LEU A 164 -16.69 -12.40 -9.26
N LEU A 165 -17.38 -12.68 -10.36
CA LEU A 165 -17.87 -11.64 -11.28
C LEU A 165 -18.86 -10.70 -10.57
N ALA A 166 -19.83 -11.25 -9.84
CA ALA A 166 -20.82 -10.46 -9.09
C ALA A 166 -20.14 -9.58 -8.03
N LEU A 167 -19.16 -10.10 -7.30
CA LEU A 167 -18.39 -9.34 -6.31
C LEU A 167 -17.68 -8.14 -6.93
N LEU A 168 -17.01 -8.33 -8.07
CA LEU A 168 -16.32 -7.24 -8.78
C LEU A 168 -17.31 -6.21 -9.35
N LEU A 169 -18.43 -6.67 -9.93
CA LEU A 169 -19.48 -5.77 -10.43
C LEU A 169 -20.14 -4.94 -9.32
N VAL A 170 -20.48 -5.56 -8.19
CA VAL A 170 -21.05 -4.85 -7.03
C VAL A 170 -20.05 -3.84 -6.47
N ASP A 171 -18.77 -4.21 -6.36
CA ASP A 171 -17.73 -3.30 -5.88
C ASP A 171 -17.54 -2.08 -6.78
N THR A 172 -17.48 -2.29 -8.11
CA THR A 172 -17.40 -1.18 -9.07
C THR A 172 -18.65 -0.30 -9.06
N PHE A 173 -19.84 -0.90 -8.93
CA PHE A 173 -21.10 -0.18 -8.84
C PHE A 173 -21.17 0.68 -7.57
N LEU A 174 -20.84 0.10 -6.41
CA LEU A 174 -20.76 0.82 -5.14
C LEU A 174 -19.70 1.93 -5.18
N PHE A 175 -18.56 1.69 -5.82
CA PHE A 175 -17.53 2.72 -6.02
C PHE A 175 -18.05 3.86 -6.89
N SER A 176 -18.83 3.58 -7.93
CA SER A 176 -19.46 4.60 -8.78
C SER A 176 -20.52 5.43 -8.04
N LEU A 177 -21.22 4.83 -7.07
CA LEU A 177 -22.21 5.54 -6.24
C LEU A 177 -21.58 6.40 -5.15
N ARG A 178 -20.43 5.96 -4.59
CA ARG A 178 -19.67 6.76 -3.65
C ARG A 178 -19.12 7.97 -4.40
N ARG A 179 -19.42 9.18 -3.93
CA ARG A 179 -18.90 10.46 -4.45
C ARG A 179 -17.38 10.63 -4.22
N VAL A 180 -16.60 9.57 -4.37
CA VAL A 180 -15.14 9.67 -4.44
C VAL A 180 -14.84 10.39 -5.75
N PRO A 181 -14.02 11.46 -5.74
CA PRO A 181 -13.71 12.19 -6.96
C PRO A 181 -13.29 11.20 -8.02
N ARG A 182 -14.05 11.16 -9.12
CA ARG A 182 -13.87 10.21 -10.22
C ARG A 182 -12.41 10.25 -10.61
N ARG A 183 -11.66 9.22 -10.23
CA ARG A 183 -10.34 9.02 -10.78
C ARG A 183 -10.54 8.91 -12.28
N ARG A 184 -9.87 9.76 -13.07
CA ARG A 184 -10.02 9.81 -14.52
C ARG A 184 -9.32 8.60 -15.14
N VAL A 185 -9.77 7.39 -14.82
CA VAL A 185 -9.19 6.16 -15.37
C VAL A 185 -9.58 6.10 -16.84
N ARG A 186 -8.75 6.71 -17.69
CA ARG A 186 -8.70 6.48 -19.12
C ARG A 186 -7.99 5.15 -19.31
N GLY A 187 -8.77 4.06 -19.29
CA GLY A 187 -8.24 2.72 -19.38
C GLY A 187 -9.32 1.69 -19.67
N ASP A 188 -8.82 0.57 -20.19
CA ASP A 188 -9.53 -0.64 -20.57
C ASP A 188 -10.51 -1.12 -19.48
N LEU A 189 -11.61 -1.77 -19.89
CA LEU A 189 -12.70 -2.22 -19.01
C LEU A 189 -12.18 -3.01 -17.77
N TRP A 190 -11.10 -3.75 -17.95
CA TRP A 190 -10.42 -4.52 -16.90
C TRP A 190 -9.86 -3.67 -15.75
N TRP A 191 -9.31 -2.50 -16.03
CA TRP A 191 -8.80 -1.59 -14.99
C TRP A 191 -9.91 -0.94 -14.18
N ARG A 192 -11.11 -0.80 -14.78
CA ARG A 192 -12.31 -0.36 -14.06
C ARG A 192 -12.85 -1.45 -13.15
N LEU A 193 -12.81 -2.71 -13.61
CA LEU A 193 -13.27 -3.88 -12.86
C LEU A 193 -12.35 -4.28 -11.69
N LEU A 194 -11.04 -4.36 -11.93
CA LEU A 194 -10.07 -4.76 -10.90
C LEU A 194 -9.67 -3.60 -9.97
N GLY A 195 -9.69 -2.37 -10.48
CA GLY A 195 -9.25 -1.18 -9.74
C GLY A 195 -7.78 -1.24 -9.31
N THR A 196 -7.40 -0.39 -8.35
CA THR A 196 -6.05 -0.48 -7.76
C THR A 196 -5.99 -1.60 -6.73
N PRO A 197 -4.98 -2.48 -6.79
CA PRO A 197 -4.92 -3.65 -5.91
C PRO A 197 -4.70 -3.29 -4.44
N LEU A 198 -3.97 -2.19 -4.21
CA LEU A 198 -3.58 -1.71 -2.90
C LEU A 198 -4.52 -0.59 -2.43
N GLU A 199 -4.87 -0.64 -1.15
CA GLU A 199 -5.61 0.39 -0.47
C GLU A 199 -4.66 1.46 0.06
N VAL A 200 -4.77 2.69 -0.45
CA VAL A 200 -3.89 3.83 -0.10
C VAL A 200 -4.53 4.73 0.98
N SER A 201 -5.83 4.55 1.27
CA SER A 201 -6.58 5.35 2.24
C SER A 201 -5.95 5.29 3.64
N ALA A 202 -5.45 4.12 4.04
CA ALA A 202 -4.74 3.91 5.30
C ALA A 202 -3.44 4.73 5.35
N ALA A 203 -2.67 4.73 4.26
CA ALA A 203 -1.44 5.52 4.16
C ALA A 203 -1.72 7.02 4.26
N VAL A 204 -2.70 7.53 3.51
CA VAL A 204 -3.09 8.95 3.57
C VAL A 204 -3.50 9.34 4.98
N LYS A 205 -4.39 8.57 5.62
CA LYS A 205 -4.84 8.82 7.01
C LYS A 205 -3.70 8.76 8.03
N TRP A 206 -2.76 7.84 7.83
CA TRP A 206 -1.61 7.67 8.71
C TRP A 206 -0.71 8.91 8.69
N PHE A 207 -0.31 9.34 7.48
CA PHE A 207 0.58 10.49 7.34
C PHE A 207 -0.13 11.81 7.62
N SER A 208 -1.40 11.98 7.23
CA SER A 208 -2.17 13.17 7.58
C SER A 208 -2.41 13.26 9.09
N GLY A 209 -2.67 12.13 9.76
CA GLY A 209 -2.78 12.08 11.21
C GLY A 209 -1.47 12.44 11.92
N GLY A 210 -0.34 11.94 11.42
CA GLY A 210 0.98 12.30 11.94
C GLY A 210 1.32 13.78 11.77
N LEU A 211 1.05 14.34 10.58
CA LEU A 211 1.27 15.75 10.31
C LEU A 211 0.30 16.65 11.11
N TRP A 212 -0.96 16.22 11.25
CA TRP A 212 -1.95 16.89 12.08
C TRP A 212 -1.51 16.96 13.54
N LYS A 213 -0.98 15.86 14.10
CA LYS A 213 -0.47 15.81 15.48
C LYS A 213 0.60 16.88 15.72
N ILE A 214 1.43 17.17 14.73
CA ILE A 214 2.44 18.24 14.80
C ILE A 214 1.76 19.61 14.73
N MET A 215 0.90 19.82 13.73
CA MET A 215 0.22 21.10 13.51
C MET A 215 -0.72 21.50 14.67
N SER A 216 -1.42 20.54 15.27
CA SER A 216 -2.38 20.78 16.35
C SER A 216 -1.69 20.89 17.72
N GLY A 217 -0.41 20.55 17.82
CA GLY A 217 0.33 20.47 19.07
C GLY A 217 -0.38 19.62 20.11
N SER A 218 -0.59 20.18 21.30
CA SER A 218 -1.27 19.50 22.42
C SER A 218 -2.80 19.51 22.34
N SER A 219 -3.38 20.20 21.36
CA SER A 219 -4.83 20.28 21.23
C SER A 219 -5.42 18.98 20.70
N ARG A 220 -6.47 18.47 21.35
CA ARG A 220 -7.17 17.23 20.96
C ARG A 220 -8.29 17.54 19.97
N VAL A 221 -7.95 18.15 18.84
CA VAL A 221 -8.90 18.42 17.76
C VAL A 221 -8.88 17.27 16.76
N ALA A 222 -10.06 16.85 16.30
CA ALA A 222 -10.17 15.82 15.27
C ALA A 222 -9.48 16.26 13.97
N VAL A 223 -8.89 15.31 13.25
CA VAL A 223 -8.28 15.56 11.93
C VAL A 223 -9.39 16.05 10.98
N PRO A 224 -9.24 17.24 10.36
CA PRO A 224 -10.25 17.79 9.47
C PRO A 224 -10.29 17.03 8.13
N ASP A 225 -11.28 17.33 7.28
CA ASP A 225 -11.31 16.77 5.93
C ASP A 225 -10.08 17.21 5.11
N ASN A 226 -9.74 16.46 4.06
CA ASN A 226 -8.51 16.67 3.29
C ASN A 226 -8.37 18.09 2.73
N LYS A 227 -9.48 18.72 2.33
CA LYS A 227 -9.47 20.09 1.80
C LYS A 227 -9.07 21.07 2.90
N ASP A 228 -9.81 21.05 4.01
CA ASP A 228 -9.59 21.91 5.17
C ASP A 228 -8.20 21.68 5.79
N PHE A 229 -7.72 20.43 5.79
CA PHE A 229 -6.36 20.09 6.21
C PHE A 229 -5.30 20.80 5.36
N GLY A 230 -5.44 20.74 4.04
CA GLY A 230 -4.51 21.38 3.10
C GLY A 230 -4.52 22.91 3.21
N GLU A 231 -5.69 23.51 3.43
CA GLU A 231 -5.83 24.96 3.67
C GLU A 231 -5.10 25.36 4.95
N ARG A 232 -5.37 24.69 6.08
CA ARG A 232 -4.68 24.96 7.36
C ARG A 232 -3.18 24.73 7.30
N TYR A 233 -2.74 23.70 6.59
CA TYR A 233 -1.31 23.43 6.39
C TYR A 233 -0.64 24.56 5.60
N THR A 234 -1.31 25.02 4.54
CA THR A 234 -0.85 26.12 3.70
C THR A 234 -0.77 27.42 4.49
N GLU A 235 -1.79 27.74 5.30
CA GLU A 235 -1.82 28.91 6.17
C GLU A 235 -0.68 28.86 7.20
N LEU A 236 -0.55 27.75 7.94
CA LEU A 236 0.52 27.57 8.92
C LEU A 236 1.90 27.77 8.28
N LEU A 237 2.16 27.14 7.14
CA LEU A 237 3.47 27.27 6.49
C LEU A 237 3.70 28.69 5.98
N ARG A 238 2.69 29.31 5.36
CA ARG A 238 2.77 30.67 4.80
C ARG A 238 3.05 31.72 5.88
N ASP A 239 2.37 31.64 7.01
CA ASP A 239 2.47 32.61 8.10
C ASP A 239 3.82 32.54 8.82
N ASN A 240 4.50 31.39 8.75
CA ASN A 240 5.78 31.15 9.40
C ASN A 240 6.97 31.10 8.42
N LEU A 241 6.77 31.37 7.12
CA LEU A 241 7.87 31.45 6.15
C LEU A 241 8.92 32.47 6.60
N GLY A 242 10.17 32.02 6.70
CA GLY A 242 11.30 32.85 7.11
C GLY A 242 11.59 32.83 8.61
N GLN A 243 10.73 32.21 9.42
CA GLN A 243 11.06 31.88 10.81
C GLN A 243 12.08 30.73 10.87
N PRO A 244 12.89 30.64 11.94
CA PRO A 244 13.77 29.48 12.15
C PRO A 244 12.97 28.17 12.16
N GLY A 245 13.48 27.14 11.48
CA GLY A 245 12.83 25.82 11.36
C GLY A 245 11.85 25.69 10.19
N PHE A 246 11.23 26.78 9.75
CA PHE A 246 10.33 26.78 8.59
C PHE A 246 11.08 27.04 7.28
N CYS A 247 10.76 26.26 6.25
CA CYS A 247 11.39 26.41 4.94
C CYS A 247 10.37 26.42 3.80
N GLU A 248 10.78 26.91 2.63
CA GLU A 248 9.95 26.86 1.43
C GLU A 248 9.64 25.41 1.03
N LEU A 249 8.52 25.19 0.36
CA LEU A 249 8.04 23.84 0.00
C LEU A 249 7.72 23.75 -1.49
N LEU A 250 8.24 22.72 -2.14
CA LEU A 250 7.89 22.32 -3.50
C LEU A 250 7.43 20.87 -3.50
N ILE A 251 6.23 20.59 -3.99
CA ILE A 251 5.72 19.23 -4.14
C ILE A 251 5.41 18.98 -5.60
N VAL A 252 5.87 17.84 -6.12
CA VAL A 252 5.53 17.37 -7.46
C VAL A 252 4.78 16.06 -7.35
N ALA A 253 3.55 16.04 -7.86
CA ALA A 253 2.73 14.85 -8.01
C ALA A 253 2.58 14.54 -9.51
N HIS A 254 2.87 13.30 -9.89
CA HIS A 254 2.60 12.85 -11.26
C HIS A 254 1.15 12.38 -11.36
N ASP A 255 0.33 13.08 -12.13
CA ASP A 255 -1.00 12.62 -12.49
C ASP A 255 -0.87 11.54 -13.57
N ILE A 256 -0.89 10.27 -13.13
CA ILE A 256 -0.80 9.10 -14.01
C ILE A 256 -1.94 9.09 -15.04
N ASP A 257 -3.11 9.58 -14.66
CA ASP A 257 -4.31 9.55 -15.50
C ASP A 257 -4.26 10.64 -16.58
N ALA A 258 -3.80 11.84 -16.23
CA ALA A 258 -3.61 12.94 -17.18
C ALA A 258 -2.22 12.94 -17.85
N ARG A 259 -1.32 12.03 -17.47
CA ARG A 259 0.08 11.91 -17.93
C ARG A 259 0.84 13.24 -17.85
N ARG A 260 0.64 13.98 -16.76
CA ARG A 260 1.29 15.28 -16.53
C ARG A 260 1.71 15.42 -15.08
N ASP A 261 2.75 16.20 -14.87
CA ASP A 261 3.13 16.60 -13.52
C ASP A 261 2.25 17.76 -13.06
N ILE A 262 1.80 17.67 -11.81
CA ILE A 262 1.15 18.74 -11.07
C ILE A 262 2.16 19.17 -10.01
N SER A 263 2.63 20.39 -10.11
CA SER A 263 3.54 20.98 -9.13
C SER A 263 2.79 21.97 -8.25
N TYR A 264 3.12 21.95 -6.97
CA TYR A 264 2.66 22.89 -5.97
C TYR A 264 3.89 23.52 -5.32
N ALA A 265 3.96 24.85 -5.31
CA ALA A 265 5.09 25.59 -4.75
C ALA A 265 4.58 26.65 -3.77
N LEU A 266 5.09 26.61 -2.56
CA LEU A 266 4.90 27.62 -1.53
C LEU A 266 6.29 28.20 -1.23
N LEU A 267 6.56 29.34 -1.87
CA LEU A 267 7.85 30.02 -1.87
C LEU A 267 7.67 31.43 -1.31
N ALA A 268 8.73 32.02 -0.75
CA ALA A 268 8.74 33.41 -0.34
C ALA A 268 8.62 34.35 -1.55
N ASP A 269 8.11 35.56 -1.33
CA ASP A 269 7.76 36.53 -2.38
C ASP A 269 8.87 36.82 -3.42
N PRO A 270 10.17 36.90 -3.07
CA PRO A 270 11.23 37.11 -4.06
C PRO A 270 11.35 35.98 -5.08
N HIS A 271 11.08 34.73 -4.66
CA HIS A 271 11.27 33.52 -5.47
C HIS A 271 10.01 33.11 -6.21
N ARG A 272 8.84 33.46 -5.67
CA ARG A 272 7.53 33.14 -6.25
C ARG A 272 7.38 33.66 -7.67
N LYS A 273 7.89 34.87 -7.95
CA LYS A 273 7.81 35.50 -9.28
C LYS A 273 8.65 34.81 -10.36
N SER A 274 9.74 34.13 -9.97
CA SER A 274 10.60 33.41 -10.91
C SER A 274 10.10 31.99 -11.22
N TYR A 275 9.14 31.49 -10.44
CA TYR A 275 8.57 30.15 -10.59
C TYR A 275 7.27 30.13 -11.41
N LEU A 276 6.49 31.23 -11.39
CA LEU A 276 5.27 31.41 -12.18
C LEU A 276 5.59 31.78 -13.63
#